data_AF-A0A433C4J2-F1
#
_entry.id   AF-A0A433C4J2-F1
#
_cell.length_a   1.000
_cell.length_b   1.000
_cell.length_c   1.000
_cell.angle_alpha   90.00
_cell.angle_beta   90.00
_cell.angle_gamma   90.00
#
_symmetry.space_group_name_H-M   'P 1'
#
loop_
_entity.id
_entity.type
_entity.pdbx_description
1 polymer ?
#
loop_
_entity_poly.entity_id
_entity_poly.type
_entity_poly.pdbx_seq_one_letter_code
_entity_poly.pdbx_strand_id
1 'polypeptide(L)'
;NPGQAIGWVTQVGPNWIELETSSPATVLHNGDGLCYYDLQKELVGVAINRAEPASAGRVGHWRVFPKDPMESFKDLRRGTEINRNRDMDWVRLLEKKSSERRIGVWARFQDTSDGFELQLTDEDGHQGSARLQHPHEPARDAQRNEASLREHLGKFGATLFEPIDVSVGLSQPWFVPASVLNPLRRDAIEALESARAAAYRRPERGQPVQPPVNYPEDTLTYLANVFNDQARAFYARHGVKVIAAAYESHEEEGEVSLMITKHCVRFSMSLCPKQAKGVTGVQGTVRAEPLTLINGKEKLTLRFDCKPCEMHVVGKIKRSVLNQAKAEPLTFYRTRPEAKPLH
;
A
#
# COMPACT_ATOMS: atom_id res chain seq x y z
N ASN A 1 9.30 9.27 13.80
CA ASN A 1 10.15 8.78 12.70
C ASN A 1 10.94 9.97 12.17
N PRO A 2 12.27 10.01 12.32
CA PRO A 2 13.08 11.13 11.86
C PRO A 2 13.15 11.26 10.33
N GLY A 3 12.66 10.29 9.56
CA GLY A 3 12.72 10.35 8.10
C GLY A 3 14.15 10.21 7.56
N GLN A 4 14.37 10.73 6.35
CA GLN A 4 15.67 10.67 5.67
C GLN A 4 16.45 11.96 5.90
N ALA A 5 17.74 11.87 6.26
CA ALA A 5 18.62 13.04 6.28
C ALA A 5 18.79 13.60 4.87
N ILE A 6 18.44 14.88 4.69
CA ILE A 6 18.43 15.53 3.38
C ILE A 6 19.47 16.64 3.26
N GLY A 7 20.01 17.16 4.36
CA GLY A 7 20.92 18.30 4.29
C GLY A 7 21.13 19.01 5.62
N TRP A 8 21.59 20.26 5.53
CA TRP A 8 21.99 21.07 6.67
C TRP A 8 21.44 22.49 6.57
N VAL A 9 21.14 23.11 7.70
CA VAL A 9 20.79 24.53 7.77
C VAL A 9 22.03 25.38 7.45
N THR A 10 21.94 26.26 6.46
CA THR A 10 23.00 27.22 6.13
C THR A 10 22.76 28.58 6.79
N GLN A 11 21.50 29.00 6.93
CA GLN A 11 21.14 30.27 7.53
C GLN A 11 19.74 30.20 8.17
N VAL A 12 19.54 31.01 9.21
CA VAL A 12 18.26 31.19 9.89
C VAL A 12 17.88 32.66 9.79
N GLY A 13 16.69 32.93 9.24
CA GLY A 13 16.10 34.26 9.14
C GLY A 13 14.94 34.46 10.12
N PRO A 14 14.25 35.61 10.07
CA PRO A 14 13.15 35.91 10.98
C PRO A 14 11.92 35.01 10.79
N ASN A 15 11.67 34.54 9.57
CA ASN A 15 10.52 33.69 9.20
C ASN A 15 10.88 32.60 8.18
N TRP A 16 12.17 32.33 7.98
CA TRP A 16 12.65 31.38 6.99
C TRP A 16 13.93 30.70 7.46
N ILE A 17 14.23 29.57 6.83
CA ILE A 17 15.46 28.80 7.01
C ILE A 17 16.04 28.55 5.63
N GLU A 18 17.35 28.70 5.46
CA GLU A 18 18.04 28.21 4.28
C GLU A 18 18.72 26.89 4.56
N LEU A 19 18.62 25.99 3.58
CA LEU A 19 19.09 24.62 3.63
C LEU A 19 20.00 24.35 2.44
N GLU A 20 21.06 23.58 2.67
CA GLU A 20 21.86 22.95 1.62
C GLU A 20 21.62 21.44 1.68
N THR A 21 21.10 20.88 0.59
CA THR A 21 20.78 19.46 0.49
C THR A 21 22.01 18.63 0.15
N SER A 22 22.17 17.46 0.77
CA SER A 22 23.30 16.55 0.53
C SER A 22 23.29 15.92 -0.87
N SER A 23 22.14 15.89 -1.53
CA SER A 23 22.00 15.41 -2.91
C SER A 23 21.38 16.49 -3.79
N PRO A 24 21.99 16.88 -4.93
CA PRO A 24 21.43 17.83 -5.88
C PRO A 24 20.06 17.43 -6.45
N ALA A 25 19.72 16.14 -6.41
CA ALA A 25 18.42 15.63 -6.85
C ALA A 25 17.29 15.85 -5.82
N THR A 26 17.63 16.33 -4.62
CA THR A 26 16.64 16.58 -3.56
C THR A 26 15.85 17.84 -3.88
N VAL A 27 14.56 17.67 -4.14
CA VAL A 27 13.62 18.77 -4.39
C VAL A 27 12.68 18.89 -3.20
N LEU A 28 12.52 20.12 -2.69
CA LEU A 28 11.58 20.42 -1.61
C LEU A 28 10.31 21.06 -2.18
N HIS A 29 9.17 20.65 -1.64
CA HIS A 29 7.86 21.10 -2.08
C HIS A 29 7.09 21.76 -0.94
N ASN A 30 6.16 22.64 -1.32
CA ASN A 30 5.26 23.27 -0.37
C ASN A 30 4.43 22.22 0.36
N GLY A 31 4.42 22.28 1.69
CA GLY A 31 3.71 21.34 2.56
C GLY A 31 4.57 20.18 3.07
N ASP A 32 5.84 20.06 2.65
CA ASP A 32 6.73 19.02 3.15
C ASP A 32 6.87 19.07 4.68
N GLY A 33 7.11 17.89 5.26
CA GLY A 33 7.48 17.74 6.67
C GLY A 33 8.98 17.57 6.80
N LEU A 34 9.62 18.55 7.43
CA LEU A 34 11.01 18.47 7.85
C LEU A 34 11.08 18.20 9.36
N CYS A 35 12.23 17.76 9.84
CA CYS A 35 12.51 17.64 11.27
C CYS A 35 14.00 17.62 11.55
N TYR A 36 14.38 17.96 12.78
CA TYR A 36 15.75 17.90 13.27
C TYR A 36 15.79 17.45 14.73
N TYR A 37 16.98 17.15 15.24
CA TYR A 37 17.18 16.89 16.67
C TYR A 37 17.69 18.16 17.35
N ASP A 38 17.07 18.54 18.46
CA ASP A 38 17.57 19.62 19.32
C ASP A 38 18.85 19.19 20.09
N LEU A 39 19.38 20.06 20.95
CA LEU A 39 20.57 19.74 21.73
C LEU A 39 20.34 18.62 22.76
N GLN A 40 19.09 18.37 23.13
CA GLN A 40 18.68 17.29 24.04
C GLN A 40 18.37 15.97 23.31
N LYS A 41 18.57 15.93 21.98
CA LYS A 41 18.24 14.77 21.12
C LYS A 41 16.75 14.48 21.02
N GLU A 42 15.90 15.48 21.27
CA GLU A 42 14.47 15.40 21.01
C GLU A 42 14.17 15.77 19.55
N LEU A 43 13.24 15.05 18.93
CA LEU A 43 12.88 15.27 17.53
C LEU A 43 11.89 16.43 17.41
N VAL A 44 12.32 17.53 16.78
CA VAL A 44 11.49 18.71 16.52
C VAL A 44 11.01 18.71 15.08
N GLY A 45 9.70 18.83 14.88
CA GLY A 45 9.08 18.92 13.55
C GLY A 45 9.07 20.35 13.00
N VAL A 46 9.31 20.48 11.71
CA VAL A 46 9.27 21.74 10.95
C VAL A 46 8.42 21.50 9.71
N ALA A 47 7.11 21.70 9.83
CA ALA A 47 6.23 21.67 8.66
C ALA A 47 6.46 22.96 7.85
N ILE A 48 6.71 22.83 6.54
CA ILE A 48 6.98 24.00 5.69
C ILE A 48 5.76 24.36 4.84
N ASN A 49 5.39 25.62 4.82
CA ASN A 49 4.32 26.14 3.96
C ASN A 49 4.82 26.47 2.57
N ARG A 50 6.07 26.92 2.46
CA ARG A 50 6.69 27.32 1.20
C ARG A 50 8.15 26.86 1.13
N ALA A 51 8.56 26.38 -0.04
CA ALA A 51 9.93 26.08 -0.41
C ALA A 51 10.26 26.80 -1.73
N GLU A 52 11.39 27.49 -1.78
CA GLU A 52 11.89 28.18 -2.98
C GLU A 52 13.42 28.02 -3.10
N PRO A 53 14.00 28.08 -4.30
CA PRO A 53 15.45 28.10 -4.45
C PRO A 53 16.04 29.32 -3.73
N ALA A 54 17.04 29.11 -2.86
CA ALA A 54 17.63 30.21 -2.09
C ALA A 54 18.45 31.18 -2.96
N SER A 55 18.94 30.74 -4.12
CA SER A 55 19.68 31.56 -5.06
C SER A 55 19.48 31.04 -6.49
N ALA A 56 19.28 31.95 -7.44
CA ALA A 56 19.20 31.60 -8.85
C ALA A 56 20.50 30.93 -9.30
N GLY A 57 20.40 29.69 -9.81
CA GLY A 57 21.53 28.93 -10.36
C GLY A 57 22.29 28.04 -9.37
N ARG A 58 21.94 28.03 -8.08
CA ARG A 58 22.59 27.15 -7.10
C ARG A 58 21.69 25.95 -6.77
N VAL A 59 21.99 24.81 -7.38
CA VAL A 59 21.26 23.55 -7.17
C VAL A 59 21.44 23.05 -5.74
N GLY A 60 20.37 22.54 -5.12
CA GLY A 60 20.39 22.00 -3.77
C GLY A 60 20.35 23.03 -2.64
N HIS A 61 20.22 24.33 -2.95
CA HIS A 61 20.03 25.36 -1.94
C HIS A 61 18.59 25.85 -1.92
N TRP A 62 17.93 25.71 -0.77
CA TRP A 62 16.52 25.98 -0.60
C TRP A 62 16.29 26.97 0.53
N ARG A 63 15.45 27.97 0.31
CA ARG A 63 14.85 28.78 1.36
C ARG A 63 13.46 28.21 1.63
N VAL A 64 13.21 27.84 2.88
CA VAL A 64 11.94 27.28 3.33
C VAL A 64 11.31 28.18 4.38
N PHE A 65 9.99 28.24 4.39
CA PHE A 65 9.20 29.03 5.31
C PHE A 65 8.35 28.08 6.15
N PRO A 66 8.71 27.87 7.42
CA PRO A 66 7.94 27.04 8.32
C PRO A 66 6.53 27.57 8.55
N LYS A 67 5.63 26.67 8.95
CA LYS A 67 4.26 27.00 9.36
C LYS A 67 4.22 27.73 10.70
N ASP A 68 5.02 27.26 11.65
CA ASP A 68 5.05 27.80 13.01
C ASP A 68 6.13 28.91 13.13
N PRO A 69 6.01 29.84 14.10
CA PRO A 69 6.98 30.92 14.29
C PRO A 69 8.39 30.39 14.57
N MET A 70 9.42 31.10 14.09
CA MET A 70 10.82 30.67 14.25
C MET A 70 11.26 30.46 15.69
N GLU A 71 10.68 31.21 16.63
CA GLU A 71 10.92 31.11 18.07
C GLU A 71 10.50 29.75 18.67
N SER A 72 9.58 29.04 18.00
CA SER A 72 9.15 27.71 18.43
C SER A 72 10.17 26.60 18.12
N PHE A 73 11.11 26.84 17.20
CA PHE A 73 12.12 25.86 16.79
C PHE A 73 13.37 25.98 17.66
N LYS A 74 13.29 25.40 18.86
CA LYS A 74 14.39 25.38 19.83
C LYS A 74 15.68 24.83 19.21
N ASP A 75 16.80 25.50 19.47
CA ASP A 75 18.15 25.12 19.03
C ASP A 75 18.37 25.02 17.51
N LEU A 76 17.41 25.45 16.70
CA LEU A 76 17.56 25.47 15.24
C LEU A 76 18.54 26.56 14.82
N ARG A 77 19.68 26.15 14.27
CA ARG A 77 20.78 27.05 13.91
C ARG A 77 21.54 26.55 12.68
N ARG A 78 22.39 27.41 12.13
CA ARG A 78 23.35 27.02 11.08
C ARG A 78 24.15 25.78 11.49
N GLY A 79 24.28 24.82 10.58
CA GLY A 79 24.94 23.53 10.80
C GLY A 79 24.06 22.47 11.45
N THR A 80 22.76 22.72 11.65
CA THR A 80 21.83 21.69 12.12
C THR A 80 21.47 20.75 10.97
N GLU A 81 21.58 19.44 11.18
CA GLU A 81 21.13 18.44 10.19
C GLU A 81 19.60 18.44 10.12
N ILE A 82 19.08 18.42 8.89
CA ILE A 82 17.65 18.42 8.60
C ILE A 82 17.30 17.13 7.90
N ASN A 83 16.23 16.51 8.38
CA ASN A 83 15.64 15.33 7.80
C ASN A 83 14.26 15.65 7.21
N ARG A 84 13.84 14.87 6.19
CA ARG A 84 12.49 14.92 5.60
C ARG A 84 11.72 13.69 6.01
N ASN A 85 10.63 13.88 6.74
CA ASN A 85 9.77 12.79 7.23
C ASN A 85 8.43 12.72 6.48
N ARG A 86 8.10 13.73 5.67
CA ARG A 86 6.94 13.75 4.79
C ARG A 86 7.26 14.47 3.48
N ASP A 87 7.17 13.74 2.38
CA ASP A 87 7.28 14.26 1.01
C ASP A 87 5.87 14.47 0.44
N MET A 88 5.44 15.73 0.30
CA MET A 88 4.09 16.03 -0.18
C MET A 88 3.84 15.66 -1.62
N ASP A 89 4.87 15.69 -2.46
CA ASP A 89 4.73 15.34 -3.86
C ASP A 89 4.65 13.82 -4.02
N TRP A 90 5.39 13.06 -3.22
CA TRP A 90 5.22 11.61 -3.13
C TRP A 90 3.84 11.24 -2.61
N VAL A 91 3.33 11.91 -1.56
CA VAL A 91 1.97 11.68 -1.05
C VAL A 91 0.93 11.96 -2.13
N ARG A 92 1.01 13.11 -2.81
CA ARG A 92 0.10 13.44 -3.91
C ARG A 92 0.20 12.48 -5.09
N LEU A 93 1.39 11.95 -5.36
CA LEU A 93 1.58 10.93 -6.38
C LEU A 93 0.86 9.64 -6.01
N LEU A 94 0.94 9.21 -4.74
CA LEU A 94 0.25 8.02 -4.24
C LEU A 94 -1.27 8.20 -4.15
N GLU A 95 -1.75 9.41 -3.89
CA GLU A 95 -3.19 9.71 -3.85
C GLU A 95 -3.84 9.71 -5.24
N LYS A 96 -3.04 9.87 -6.30
CA LYS A 96 -3.54 9.79 -7.68
C LYS A 96 -3.83 8.34 -8.07
N LYS A 97 -4.82 8.17 -8.94
CA LYS A 97 -5.11 6.88 -9.57
C LYS A 97 -3.85 6.39 -10.29
N SER A 98 -3.23 5.34 -9.76
CA SER A 98 -1.95 4.81 -10.24
C SER A 98 -2.12 3.89 -11.46
N SER A 99 -3.27 3.24 -11.58
CA SER A 99 -3.61 2.38 -12.70
C SER A 99 -5.13 2.21 -12.83
N GLU A 100 -5.57 1.94 -14.05
CA GLU A 100 -6.93 1.49 -14.35
C GLU A 100 -6.82 0.34 -15.35
N ARG A 101 -7.57 -0.73 -15.13
CA ARG A 101 -7.74 -1.80 -16.10
C ARG A 101 -9.20 -1.85 -16.49
N ARG A 102 -9.48 -1.63 -17.77
CA ARG A 102 -10.80 -1.80 -18.39
C ARG A 102 -10.77 -3.00 -19.34
N ILE A 103 -11.95 -3.47 -19.69
CA ILE A 103 -12.16 -4.55 -20.65
C ILE A 103 -12.57 -3.91 -21.98
N GLY A 104 -11.85 -4.23 -23.04
CA GLY A 104 -12.17 -3.71 -24.37
C GLY A 104 -13.48 -4.29 -24.92
N VAL A 105 -14.30 -3.45 -25.54
CA VAL A 105 -15.62 -3.83 -26.10
C VAL A 105 -15.81 -3.26 -27.50
N TRP A 106 -16.29 -4.10 -28.43
CA TRP A 106 -16.84 -3.67 -29.70
C TRP A 106 -18.34 -3.46 -29.58
N ALA A 107 -18.83 -2.28 -29.99
CA ALA A 107 -20.24 -1.95 -30.03
C ALA A 107 -20.76 -1.96 -31.48
N ARG A 108 -21.91 -2.59 -31.69
CA ARG A 108 -22.62 -2.61 -32.97
C ARG A 108 -24.06 -2.14 -32.77
N PHE A 109 -24.39 -1.04 -33.43
CA PHE A 109 -25.72 -0.46 -33.42
C PHE A 109 -26.40 -0.62 -34.77
N GLN A 110 -27.62 -1.15 -34.78
CA GLN A 110 -28.37 -1.44 -36.00
C GLN A 110 -29.87 -1.17 -35.81
N ASP A 111 -30.57 -0.88 -36.90
CA ASP A 111 -32.03 -0.84 -36.90
C ASP A 111 -32.61 -2.24 -37.02
N THR A 112 -33.79 -2.41 -36.44
CA THR A 112 -34.64 -3.60 -36.52
C THR A 112 -35.95 -3.20 -37.17
N SER A 113 -36.90 -4.13 -37.37
CA SER A 113 -38.18 -3.83 -38.02
C SER A 113 -39.01 -2.72 -37.35
N ASP A 114 -38.89 -2.57 -36.03
CA ASP A 114 -39.72 -1.72 -35.19
C ASP A 114 -38.91 -0.84 -34.20
N GLY A 115 -37.59 -0.76 -34.40
CA GLY A 115 -36.73 0.02 -33.52
C GLY A 115 -35.25 -0.21 -33.76
N PHE A 116 -34.48 -0.36 -32.68
CA PHE A 116 -33.03 -0.47 -32.72
C PHE A 116 -32.48 -1.53 -31.76
N GLU A 117 -31.29 -2.03 -32.07
CA GLU A 117 -30.53 -2.97 -31.26
C GLU A 117 -29.11 -2.46 -31.07
N LEU A 118 -28.61 -2.53 -29.84
CA LEU A 118 -27.19 -2.38 -29.53
C LEU A 118 -26.67 -3.72 -29.05
N GLN A 119 -25.66 -4.25 -29.74
CA GLN A 119 -24.91 -5.42 -29.33
C GLN A 119 -23.50 -5.01 -28.90
N LEU A 120 -23.05 -5.55 -27.78
CA LEU A 120 -21.71 -5.38 -27.24
C LEU A 120 -21.00 -6.74 -27.22
N THR A 121 -19.74 -6.77 -27.65
CA THR A 121 -18.87 -7.95 -27.56
C THR A 121 -17.57 -7.57 -26.89
N ASP A 122 -17.15 -8.29 -25.85
CA ASP A 122 -15.88 -8.00 -25.17
C ASP A 122 -14.68 -8.77 -25.72
N GLU A 123 -13.48 -8.41 -25.26
CA GLU A 123 -12.19 -9.04 -25.63
C GLU A 123 -12.11 -10.55 -25.32
N ASP A 124 -12.93 -11.04 -24.40
CA ASP A 124 -13.03 -12.47 -24.05
C ASP A 124 -14.12 -13.20 -24.87
N GLY A 125 -14.85 -12.47 -25.72
CA GLY A 125 -15.89 -13.00 -26.60
C GLY A 125 -17.29 -13.09 -26.00
N HIS A 126 -17.54 -12.54 -24.80
CA HIS A 126 -18.91 -12.50 -24.25
C HIS A 126 -19.74 -11.44 -24.96
N GLN A 127 -21.04 -11.68 -25.04
CA GLN A 127 -21.97 -10.81 -25.74
C GLN A 127 -23.14 -10.41 -24.84
N GLY A 128 -23.50 -9.13 -24.91
CA GLY A 128 -24.72 -8.59 -24.34
C GLY A 128 -25.42 -7.75 -25.39
N SER A 129 -26.76 -7.78 -25.42
CA SER A 129 -27.52 -6.91 -26.29
C SER A 129 -28.75 -6.36 -25.59
N ALA A 130 -29.17 -5.18 -26.05
CA ALA A 130 -30.45 -4.60 -25.69
C ALA A 130 -31.16 -4.15 -26.97
N ARG A 131 -32.50 -4.22 -26.93
CA ARG A 131 -33.38 -3.77 -28.01
C ARG A 131 -34.35 -2.75 -27.46
N LEU A 132 -34.71 -1.81 -28.30
CA LEU A 132 -35.69 -0.79 -27.95
C LEU A 132 -36.56 -0.48 -29.15
N GLN A 133 -37.87 -0.51 -28.93
CA GLN A 133 -38.86 -0.04 -29.90
C GLN A 133 -38.83 1.48 -29.96
N HIS A 134 -38.62 2.03 -31.15
CA HIS A 134 -38.60 3.47 -31.37
C HIS A 134 -38.90 3.75 -32.85
N PRO A 135 -39.72 4.75 -33.19
CA PRO A 135 -39.99 5.12 -34.58
C PRO A 135 -38.71 5.43 -35.37
N HIS A 136 -38.68 5.03 -36.65
CA HIS A 136 -37.62 5.41 -37.58
C HIS A 136 -37.91 6.77 -38.20
N GLU A 137 -37.21 7.78 -37.73
CA GLU A 137 -37.31 9.14 -38.25
C GLU A 137 -36.03 9.49 -39.01
N PRO A 138 -36.08 9.94 -40.27
CA PRO A 138 -34.88 10.28 -41.02
C PRO A 138 -34.17 11.49 -40.40
N ALA A 139 -32.84 11.42 -40.31
CA ALA A 139 -32.03 12.52 -39.83
C ALA A 139 -31.99 13.66 -40.86
N ARG A 140 -32.08 14.90 -40.37
CA ARG A 140 -31.94 16.10 -41.22
C ARG A 140 -30.52 16.29 -41.76
N ASP A 141 -29.53 15.85 -41.00
CA ASP A 141 -28.11 15.87 -41.34
C ASP A 141 -27.51 14.50 -40.99
N ALA A 142 -27.29 13.68 -42.01
CA ALA A 142 -26.85 12.29 -41.85
C ALA A 142 -25.46 12.20 -41.20
N GLN A 143 -24.52 13.05 -41.62
CA GLN A 143 -23.14 13.00 -41.16
C GLN A 143 -23.02 13.43 -39.70
N ARG A 144 -23.70 14.53 -39.33
CA ARG A 144 -23.72 14.99 -37.94
C ARG A 144 -24.44 14.00 -37.02
N ASN A 145 -25.51 13.39 -37.51
CA ASN A 145 -26.25 12.37 -36.76
C ASN A 145 -25.38 11.15 -36.47
N GLU A 146 -24.68 10.60 -37.48
CA GLU A 146 -23.81 9.43 -37.29
C GLU A 146 -22.69 9.71 -36.27
N ALA A 147 -22.05 10.87 -36.35
CA ALA A 147 -21.03 11.28 -35.37
C ALA A 147 -21.61 11.35 -33.95
N SER A 148 -22.82 11.89 -33.79
CA SER A 148 -23.52 11.95 -32.50
C SER A 148 -23.89 10.56 -31.97
N LEU A 149 -24.36 9.64 -32.84
CA LEU A 149 -24.65 8.25 -32.46
C LEU A 149 -23.40 7.58 -31.90
N ARG A 150 -22.26 7.66 -32.62
CA ARG A 150 -20.99 7.07 -32.18
C ARG A 150 -20.53 7.65 -30.83
N GLU A 151 -20.62 8.97 -30.67
CA GLU A 151 -20.25 9.65 -29.42
C GLU A 151 -21.11 9.19 -28.24
N HIS A 152 -22.43 9.09 -28.41
CA HIS A 152 -23.33 8.66 -27.34
C HIS A 152 -23.21 7.17 -27.02
N LEU A 153 -23.04 6.32 -28.03
CA LEU A 153 -22.86 4.89 -27.84
C LEU A 153 -21.49 4.55 -27.20
N GLY A 154 -20.46 5.36 -27.45
CA GLY A 154 -19.13 5.22 -26.85
C GLY A 154 -18.99 5.71 -25.40
N LYS A 155 -20.04 6.24 -24.76
CA LYS A 155 -19.97 6.78 -23.39
C LYS A 155 -20.18 5.71 -22.31
N PHE A 156 -19.19 4.85 -22.13
CA PHE A 156 -19.22 3.75 -21.13
C PHE A 156 -18.97 4.21 -19.69
N GLY A 157 -18.50 5.44 -19.47
CA GLY A 157 -18.47 6.10 -18.16
C GLY A 157 -17.69 5.34 -17.07
N ALA A 158 -18.33 5.11 -15.92
CA ALA A 158 -17.73 4.45 -14.75
C ALA A 158 -17.85 2.91 -14.78
N THR A 159 -18.24 2.32 -15.92
CA THR A 159 -18.31 0.86 -16.07
C THR A 159 -16.92 0.25 -16.21
N LEU A 160 -16.85 -1.08 -16.13
CA LEU A 160 -15.61 -1.86 -16.27
C LEU A 160 -15.10 -1.92 -17.72
N PHE A 161 -15.82 -1.32 -18.67
CA PHE A 161 -15.57 -1.45 -20.09
C PHE A 161 -15.02 -0.16 -20.71
N GLU A 162 -14.32 -0.34 -21.83
CA GLU A 162 -13.93 0.73 -22.74
C GLU A 162 -14.24 0.34 -24.19
N PRO A 163 -14.80 1.26 -25.00
CA PRO A 163 -15.07 0.95 -26.39
C PRO A 163 -13.76 0.88 -27.19
N ILE A 164 -13.53 -0.25 -27.86
CA ILE A 164 -12.49 -0.40 -28.89
C ILE A 164 -12.98 0.24 -30.19
N ASP A 165 -14.21 -0.08 -30.60
CA ASP A 165 -14.85 0.45 -31.80
C ASP A 165 -16.37 0.55 -31.60
N VAL A 166 -16.99 1.50 -32.30
CA VAL A 166 -18.43 1.70 -32.33
C VAL A 166 -18.90 1.74 -33.79
N SER A 167 -19.47 0.63 -34.23
CA SER A 167 -20.01 0.46 -35.58
C SER A 167 -21.50 0.83 -35.62
N VAL A 168 -21.87 1.67 -36.58
CA VAL A 168 -23.26 2.09 -36.83
C VAL A 168 -23.66 1.54 -38.19
N GLY A 169 -24.46 0.48 -38.18
CA GLY A 169 -24.93 -0.24 -39.37
C GLY A 169 -26.43 -0.04 -39.58
N LEU A 170 -26.86 1.20 -39.79
CA LEU A 170 -28.26 1.52 -40.04
C LEU A 170 -28.59 1.40 -41.54
N SER A 171 -29.79 0.93 -41.87
CA SER A 171 -30.29 0.83 -43.25
C SER A 171 -30.44 2.19 -43.93
N GLN A 172 -30.74 3.23 -43.15
CA GLN A 172 -30.83 4.63 -43.53
C GLN A 172 -30.34 5.50 -42.36
N PRO A 173 -29.98 6.78 -42.58
CA PRO A 173 -29.56 7.66 -41.48
C PRO A 173 -30.74 8.03 -40.57
N TRP A 174 -31.11 7.13 -39.66
CA TRP A 174 -32.16 7.35 -38.67
C TRP A 174 -31.69 8.24 -37.52
N PHE A 175 -32.50 9.20 -37.13
CA PHE A 175 -32.30 10.04 -35.96
C PHE A 175 -32.70 9.28 -34.70
N VAL A 176 -31.80 9.22 -33.72
CA VAL A 176 -32.07 8.62 -32.40
C VAL A 176 -31.60 9.58 -31.32
N PRO A 177 -32.50 10.08 -30.44
CA PRO A 177 -32.11 11.04 -29.42
C PRO A 177 -31.26 10.39 -28.32
N ALA A 178 -30.39 11.18 -27.68
CA ALA A 178 -29.54 10.70 -26.59
C ALA A 178 -30.32 10.09 -25.41
N SER A 179 -31.54 10.57 -25.14
CA SER A 179 -32.45 10.03 -24.12
C SER A 179 -32.86 8.59 -24.37
N VAL A 180 -32.77 8.13 -25.62
CA VAL A 180 -33.10 6.77 -26.08
C VAL A 180 -31.84 5.91 -26.14
N LEU A 181 -30.71 6.47 -26.60
CA LEU A 181 -29.42 5.77 -26.65
C LEU A 181 -28.85 5.47 -25.26
N ASN A 182 -29.03 6.38 -24.29
CA ASN A 182 -28.50 6.20 -22.94
C ASN A 182 -29.07 4.98 -22.20
N PRO A 183 -30.40 4.76 -22.12
CA PRO A 183 -30.95 3.55 -21.52
C PRO A 183 -30.57 2.32 -22.33
N LEU A 184 -30.66 2.35 -23.67
CA LEU A 184 -30.25 1.23 -24.52
C LEU A 184 -28.81 0.79 -24.25
N ARG A 185 -27.88 1.74 -24.14
CA ARG A 185 -26.48 1.48 -23.79
C ARG A 185 -26.34 0.85 -22.41
N ARG A 186 -27.01 1.41 -21.40
CA ARG A 186 -26.96 0.89 -20.03
C ARG A 186 -27.47 -0.55 -19.98
N ASP A 187 -28.58 -0.82 -20.63
CA ASP A 187 -29.23 -2.13 -20.61
C ASP A 187 -28.38 -3.17 -21.38
N ALA A 188 -27.71 -2.77 -22.47
CA ALA A 188 -26.77 -3.63 -23.19
C ALA A 188 -25.50 -3.95 -22.36
N ILE A 189 -25.01 -2.98 -21.58
CA ILE A 189 -23.89 -3.18 -20.65
C ILE A 189 -24.29 -4.15 -19.54
N GLU A 190 -25.47 -3.98 -18.93
CA GLU A 190 -25.97 -4.89 -17.90
C GLU A 190 -26.15 -6.33 -18.44
N ALA A 191 -26.65 -6.46 -19.67
CA ALA A 191 -26.72 -7.76 -20.34
C ALA A 191 -25.33 -8.40 -20.55
N LEU A 192 -24.32 -7.61 -20.91
CA LEU A 192 -22.94 -8.08 -21.07
C LEU A 192 -22.33 -8.50 -19.73
N GLU A 193 -22.53 -7.72 -18.66
CA GLU A 193 -22.08 -8.06 -17.31
C GLU A 193 -22.70 -9.38 -16.84
N SER A 194 -24.00 -9.56 -17.08
CA SER A 194 -24.72 -10.81 -16.78
C SER A 194 -24.16 -11.99 -17.57
N ALA A 195 -23.90 -11.82 -18.87
CA ALA A 195 -23.31 -12.86 -19.71
C ALA A 195 -21.91 -13.26 -19.23
N ARG A 196 -21.06 -12.29 -18.86
CA ARG A 196 -19.74 -12.54 -18.28
C ARG A 196 -19.82 -13.28 -16.95
N ALA A 197 -20.73 -12.86 -16.07
CA ALA A 197 -20.93 -13.50 -14.78
C ALA A 197 -21.42 -14.95 -14.91
N ALA A 198 -22.33 -15.22 -15.85
CA ALA A 198 -22.83 -16.56 -16.13
C ALA A 198 -21.77 -17.47 -16.77
N ALA A 199 -20.89 -16.92 -17.60
CA ALA A 199 -19.80 -17.64 -18.23
C ALA A 199 -18.60 -17.87 -17.31
N TYR A 200 -18.52 -17.16 -16.17
CA TYR A 200 -17.40 -17.26 -15.26
C TYR A 200 -17.23 -18.70 -14.75
N ARG A 201 -16.08 -19.29 -15.09
CA ARG A 201 -15.64 -20.57 -14.52
C ARG A 201 -14.54 -20.28 -13.51
N ARG A 202 -14.79 -20.67 -12.26
CA ARG A 202 -13.77 -20.57 -11.21
C ARG A 202 -12.54 -21.37 -11.65
N PRO A 203 -11.34 -20.77 -11.70
CA PRO A 203 -10.12 -21.51 -11.99
C PRO A 203 -9.99 -22.71 -11.06
N GLU A 204 -9.66 -23.87 -11.62
CA GLU A 204 -9.41 -25.05 -10.82
C GLU A 204 -8.23 -24.80 -9.88
N ARG A 205 -8.26 -25.46 -8.72
CA ARG A 205 -7.14 -25.42 -7.80
C ARG A 205 -5.91 -26.00 -8.51
N GLY A 206 -4.83 -25.24 -8.55
CA GLY A 206 -3.55 -25.72 -9.06
C GLY A 206 -3.17 -27.05 -8.39
N GLN A 207 -2.79 -28.03 -9.20
CA GLN A 207 -2.40 -29.34 -8.69
C GLN A 207 -1.08 -29.23 -7.94
N PRO A 208 -0.97 -29.82 -6.73
CA PRO A 208 0.29 -29.82 -6.00
C PRO A 208 1.33 -30.65 -6.76
N VAL A 209 2.56 -30.13 -6.84
CA VAL A 209 3.70 -30.84 -7.45
C VAL A 209 3.94 -32.18 -6.73
N GLN A 210 4.20 -33.24 -7.51
CA GLN A 210 4.51 -34.58 -7.02
C GLN A 210 5.88 -35.06 -7.55
N PRO A 211 6.81 -35.48 -6.68
CA PRO A 211 6.70 -35.48 -5.21
C PRO A 211 6.73 -34.06 -4.61
N PRO A 212 6.28 -33.87 -3.35
CA PRO A 212 6.39 -32.57 -2.68
C PRO A 212 7.82 -32.04 -2.70
N VAL A 213 7.99 -30.76 -3.06
CA VAL A 213 9.30 -30.11 -3.08
C VAL A 213 9.81 -29.91 -1.65
N ASN A 214 11.07 -30.22 -1.36
CA ASN A 214 11.61 -30.03 -0.01
C ASN A 214 11.61 -28.55 0.40
N TYR A 215 11.22 -28.28 1.64
CA TYR A 215 11.39 -26.97 2.26
C TYR A 215 12.89 -26.67 2.42
N PRO A 216 13.35 -25.40 2.29
CA PRO A 216 14.78 -25.08 2.35
C PRO A 216 15.47 -25.45 3.66
N GLU A 217 14.73 -25.47 4.76
CA GLU A 217 15.21 -25.80 6.10
C GLU A 217 14.59 -27.12 6.56
N ASP A 218 15.35 -27.95 7.29
CA ASP A 218 14.83 -29.22 7.83
C ASP A 218 14.37 -29.11 9.29
N THR A 219 14.55 -27.93 9.90
CA THR A 219 14.25 -27.62 11.30
C THR A 219 13.63 -26.25 11.40
N LEU A 220 12.40 -26.19 11.93
CA LEU A 220 11.67 -24.95 12.16
C LEU A 220 11.56 -24.67 13.66
N THR A 221 11.90 -23.45 14.04
CA THR A 221 11.70 -22.93 15.39
C THR A 221 10.34 -22.26 15.52
N TYR A 222 9.99 -21.77 16.71
CA TYR A 222 8.74 -21.02 16.95
C TYR A 222 8.54 -19.82 16.00
N LEU A 223 9.64 -19.28 15.44
CA LEU A 223 9.62 -18.17 14.48
C LEU A 223 8.94 -18.54 13.16
N ALA A 224 8.80 -19.82 12.84
CA ALA A 224 8.08 -20.30 11.66
C ALA A 224 6.55 -20.22 11.80
N ASN A 225 6.04 -19.85 12.99
CA ASN A 225 4.62 -19.66 13.26
C ASN A 225 3.74 -20.88 12.89
N VAL A 226 4.25 -22.08 13.18
CA VAL A 226 3.49 -23.32 12.97
C VAL A 226 2.53 -23.54 14.14
N PHE A 227 1.31 -23.00 14.01
CA PHE A 227 0.33 -22.98 15.11
C PHE A 227 -0.65 -24.16 15.12
N ASN A 228 -0.91 -24.80 13.98
CA ASN A 228 -1.92 -25.86 13.89
C ASN A 228 -1.41 -27.13 13.17
N ASP A 229 -2.15 -28.22 13.33
CA ASP A 229 -1.79 -29.53 12.80
C ASP A 229 -1.72 -29.57 11.26
N GLN A 230 -2.51 -28.74 10.57
CA GLN A 230 -2.47 -28.67 9.10
C GLN A 230 -1.16 -28.04 8.62
N ALA A 231 -0.70 -26.98 9.28
CA ALA A 231 0.60 -26.36 9.02
C ALA A 231 1.73 -27.35 9.34
N ARG A 232 1.67 -28.04 10.48
CA ARG A 232 2.65 -29.06 10.86
C ARG A 232 2.73 -30.18 9.82
N ALA A 233 1.59 -30.70 9.37
CA ALA A 233 1.51 -31.73 8.34
C ALA A 233 2.04 -31.25 6.98
N PHE A 234 1.84 -29.97 6.64
CA PHE A 234 2.41 -29.35 5.45
C PHE A 234 3.94 -29.38 5.51
N TYR A 235 4.55 -28.82 6.55
CA TYR A 235 6.01 -28.79 6.67
C TYR A 235 6.63 -30.19 6.73
N ALA A 236 6.02 -31.12 7.46
CA ALA A 236 6.47 -32.51 7.50
C ALA A 236 6.44 -33.18 6.12
N ARG A 237 5.38 -32.95 5.33
CA ARG A 237 5.28 -33.43 3.94
C ARG A 237 6.38 -32.86 3.04
N HIS A 238 6.84 -31.64 3.33
CA HIS A 238 7.93 -30.97 2.64
C HIS A 238 9.31 -31.25 3.25
N GLY A 239 9.45 -32.35 4.01
CA GLY A 239 10.75 -32.86 4.46
C GLY A 239 11.31 -32.22 5.74
N VAL A 240 10.55 -31.34 6.40
CA VAL A 240 10.95 -30.78 7.70
C VAL A 240 10.83 -31.85 8.77
N LYS A 241 11.90 -32.06 9.55
CA LYS A 241 12.02 -33.13 10.55
C LYS A 241 11.64 -32.66 11.94
N VAL A 242 12.04 -31.44 12.29
CA VAL A 242 11.78 -30.85 13.60
C VAL A 242 10.96 -29.59 13.40
N ILE A 243 9.77 -29.55 14.01
CA ILE A 243 8.84 -28.43 13.89
C ILE A 243 8.43 -28.00 15.29
N ALA A 244 8.99 -26.90 15.77
CA ALA A 244 8.56 -26.29 17.02
C ALA A 244 7.17 -25.66 16.86
N ALA A 245 6.41 -25.59 17.95
CA ALA A 245 5.14 -24.87 17.96
C ALA A 245 5.36 -23.37 17.81
N ALA A 246 4.40 -22.66 17.22
CA ALA A 246 4.39 -21.21 17.20
C ALA A 246 4.46 -20.63 18.63
N TYR A 247 5.00 -19.42 18.77
CA TYR A 247 5.13 -18.75 20.07
C TYR A 247 3.79 -18.61 20.81
N GLU A 248 2.72 -18.36 20.04
CA GLU A 248 1.33 -18.25 20.48
C GLU A 248 0.75 -19.56 21.03
N SER A 249 1.45 -20.68 20.85
CA SER A 249 1.09 -21.96 21.49
C SER A 249 1.52 -22.01 22.95
N HIS A 250 2.22 -20.98 23.44
CA HIS A 250 2.64 -20.80 24.83
C HIS A 250 3.66 -21.83 25.35
N GLU A 251 4.34 -22.55 24.45
CA GLU A 251 5.36 -23.55 24.81
C GLU A 251 6.73 -22.92 25.09
N GLU A 252 6.99 -21.72 24.54
CA GLU A 252 8.24 -20.97 24.73
C GLU A 252 8.16 -20.04 25.95
N GLU A 253 8.24 -20.63 27.15
CA GLU A 253 8.18 -19.87 28.41
C GLU A 253 9.48 -19.09 28.73
N GLY A 254 10.56 -19.34 28.00
CA GLY A 254 11.88 -18.74 28.19
C GLY A 254 12.03 -17.32 27.66
N GLU A 255 13.26 -16.78 27.74
CA GLU A 255 13.63 -15.52 27.09
C GLU A 255 13.96 -15.80 25.61
N VAL A 256 13.08 -15.40 24.70
CA VAL A 256 13.19 -15.70 23.27
C VAL A 256 13.06 -14.42 22.43
N SER A 257 13.43 -14.49 21.16
CA SER A 257 13.36 -13.35 20.24
C SER A 257 11.92 -13.10 19.84
N LEU A 258 11.36 -11.96 20.23
CA LEU A 258 9.99 -11.56 19.90
C LEU A 258 9.92 -10.70 18.65
N MET A 259 11.01 -10.01 18.33
CA MET A 259 11.15 -9.21 17.12
C MET A 259 12.60 -9.26 16.63
N ILE A 260 12.77 -9.49 15.33
CA ILE A 260 14.05 -9.43 14.63
C ILE A 260 13.96 -8.28 13.63
N THR A 261 14.90 -7.34 13.69
CA THR A 261 14.89 -6.15 12.83
C THR A 261 16.28 -5.82 12.32
N LYS A 262 16.34 -5.28 11.10
CA LYS A 262 17.57 -4.72 10.52
C LYS A 262 17.92 -3.35 11.11
N HIS A 263 16.95 -2.66 11.72
CA HIS A 263 17.22 -1.43 12.45
C HIS A 263 18.02 -1.75 13.72
N CYS A 264 19.20 -1.16 13.85
CA CYS A 264 20.12 -1.47 14.94
C CYS A 264 20.36 -0.24 15.81
N VAL A 265 19.94 -0.29 17.07
CA VAL A 265 20.16 0.82 18.03
C VAL A 265 21.65 1.13 18.20
N ARG A 266 22.53 0.12 18.18
CA ARG A 266 23.98 0.35 18.19
C ARG A 266 24.45 1.16 16.98
N PHE A 267 23.87 0.94 15.80
CA PHE A 267 24.18 1.77 14.63
C PHE A 267 23.70 3.21 14.82
N SER A 268 22.47 3.41 15.27
CA SER A 268 21.92 4.75 15.52
C SER A 268 22.64 5.53 16.61
N MET A 269 23.28 4.84 17.56
CA MET A 269 24.07 5.45 18.64
C MET A 269 25.59 5.48 18.34
N SER A 270 26.02 5.17 17.10
CA SER A 270 27.44 5.11 16.72
C SER A 270 28.28 4.10 17.50
N LEU A 271 27.64 3.05 18.04
CA LEU A 271 28.24 1.92 18.76
C LEU A 271 28.39 0.66 17.89
N CYS A 272 28.22 0.78 16.57
CA CYS A 272 28.29 -0.34 15.65
C CYS A 272 29.75 -0.74 15.36
N PRO A 273 30.14 -2.01 15.62
CA PRO A 273 31.51 -2.45 15.40
C PRO A 273 31.88 -2.48 13.91
N LYS A 274 30.89 -2.58 13.00
CA LYS A 274 31.14 -2.50 11.54
C LYS A 274 31.56 -1.09 11.10
N GLN A 275 31.06 -0.03 11.75
CA GLN A 275 31.46 1.35 11.47
C GLN A 275 32.85 1.66 12.02
N ALA A 276 33.22 1.07 13.16
CA ALA A 276 34.54 1.27 13.79
C ALA A 276 35.67 0.45 13.13
N LYS A 277 35.37 -0.39 12.14
CA LYS A 277 36.36 -1.24 11.46
C LYS A 277 37.26 -0.39 10.56
N GLY A 278 38.53 -0.21 10.95
CA GLY A 278 39.52 0.58 10.21
C GLY A 278 39.90 1.92 10.86
N VAL A 279 39.27 2.28 11.98
CA VAL A 279 39.65 3.46 12.77
C VAL A 279 40.66 3.04 13.85
N THR A 280 41.91 3.45 13.69
CA THR A 280 43.02 3.17 14.62
C THR A 280 42.71 3.75 16.00
N GLY A 281 42.67 2.91 17.04
CA GLY A 281 42.43 3.31 18.44
C GLY A 281 41.02 3.05 19.01
N VAL A 282 40.03 2.69 18.17
CA VAL A 282 38.63 2.41 18.60
C VAL A 282 38.27 0.92 18.52
N GLN A 283 39.12 0.11 17.87
CA GLN A 283 38.96 -1.34 17.82
C GLN A 283 39.22 -1.94 19.21
N GLY A 284 38.13 -2.38 19.87
CA GLY A 284 38.18 -3.08 21.17
C GLY A 284 37.70 -2.25 22.36
N THR A 285 37.54 -0.94 22.22
CA THR A 285 37.10 -0.02 23.30
C THR A 285 35.58 0.06 23.44
N VAL A 286 34.83 -0.17 22.35
CA VAL A 286 33.35 -0.16 22.37
C VAL A 286 32.82 -1.53 22.80
N ARG A 287 32.99 -1.88 24.08
CA ARG A 287 32.18 -2.92 24.73
C ARG A 287 30.81 -2.31 25.03
N ALA A 288 29.90 -2.40 24.07
CA ALA A 288 28.52 -1.99 24.31
C ALA A 288 27.95 -2.89 25.43
N GLU A 289 27.67 -2.29 26.58
CA GLU A 289 26.90 -2.91 27.66
C GLU A 289 25.57 -3.43 27.11
N PRO A 290 24.97 -4.47 27.72
CA PRO A 290 23.70 -5.01 27.26
C PRO A 290 22.63 -3.92 27.24
N LEU A 291 22.16 -3.57 26.04
CA LEU A 291 21.11 -2.58 25.87
C LEU A 291 19.75 -3.20 26.17
N THR A 292 18.86 -2.43 26.79
CA THR A 292 17.50 -2.85 27.08
C THR A 292 16.50 -1.79 26.66
N LEU A 293 15.36 -2.21 26.09
CA LEU A 293 14.22 -1.34 25.86
C LEU A 293 13.30 -1.37 27.07
N ILE A 294 12.87 -0.20 27.52
CA ILE A 294 11.90 -0.05 28.60
C ILE A 294 10.60 0.44 27.99
N ASN A 295 9.53 -0.35 28.15
CA ASN A 295 8.17 0.03 27.74
C ASN A 295 7.24 -0.07 28.96
N GLY A 296 7.01 1.06 29.62
CA GLY A 296 6.29 1.09 30.90
C GLY A 296 7.00 0.26 31.96
N LYS A 297 6.37 -0.84 32.39
CA LYS A 297 6.94 -1.79 33.38
C LYS A 297 7.77 -2.92 32.76
N GLU A 298 7.80 -3.01 31.43
CA GLU A 298 8.48 -4.09 30.72
C GLU A 298 9.93 -3.70 30.42
N LYS A 299 10.85 -4.64 30.69
CA LYS A 299 12.26 -4.53 30.32
C LYS A 299 12.59 -5.64 29.34
N LEU A 300 12.90 -5.27 28.10
CA LEU A 300 13.22 -6.19 27.01
C LEU A 300 14.72 -6.10 26.70
N THR A 301 15.38 -7.24 26.61
CA THR A 301 16.83 -7.29 26.34
C THR A 301 17.08 -7.17 24.84
N LEU A 302 18.05 -6.37 24.43
CA LEU A 302 18.49 -6.30 23.04
C LEU A 302 19.70 -7.20 22.81
N ARG A 303 19.58 -8.15 21.88
CA ARG A 303 20.71 -8.94 21.37
C ARG A 303 21.05 -8.48 19.95
N PHE A 304 22.33 -8.48 19.61
CA PHE A 304 22.82 -7.95 18.33
C PHE A 304 23.62 -9.02 17.60
N ASP A 305 23.05 -9.57 16.53
CA ASP A 305 23.80 -10.42 15.61
C ASP A 305 24.39 -9.56 14.49
N CYS A 306 25.68 -9.24 14.65
CA CYS A 306 26.39 -8.42 13.69
C CYS A 306 26.64 -9.14 12.36
N LYS A 307 26.54 -10.47 12.28
CA LYS A 307 26.80 -11.20 11.03
C LYS A 307 25.69 -10.94 9.99
N PRO A 308 24.40 -11.26 10.24
CA PRO A 308 23.28 -10.91 9.37
C PRO A 308 22.80 -9.45 9.52
N CYS A 309 23.44 -8.64 10.37
CA CYS A 309 23.01 -7.28 10.73
C CYS A 309 21.59 -7.25 11.31
N GLU A 310 21.37 -7.99 12.39
CA GLU A 310 20.08 -8.09 13.05
C GLU A 310 20.15 -7.67 14.51
N MET A 311 19.13 -6.95 14.94
CA MET A 311 18.84 -6.68 16.35
C MET A 311 17.61 -7.48 16.74
N HIS A 312 17.76 -8.24 17.82
CA HIS A 312 16.71 -9.06 18.40
C HIS A 312 16.21 -8.37 19.65
N VAL A 313 14.89 -8.14 19.72
CA VAL A 313 14.21 -7.75 20.94
C VAL A 313 13.78 -9.03 21.63
N VAL A 314 14.40 -9.31 22.76
CA VAL A 314 14.22 -10.55 23.51
C VAL A 314 13.34 -10.28 24.72
N GLY A 315 12.37 -11.16 24.94
CA GLY A 315 11.45 -11.06 26.05
C GLY A 315 10.96 -12.42 26.51
N LYS A 316 10.31 -12.42 27.67
CA LYS A 316 9.69 -13.60 28.27
C LYS A 316 8.18 -13.48 28.20
N ILE A 317 7.50 -14.60 27.96
CA ILE A 317 6.03 -14.60 27.99
C ILE A 317 5.51 -14.21 29.38
N LYS A 318 4.47 -13.38 29.41
CA LYS A 318 3.90 -12.90 30.68
C LYS A 318 3.06 -14.00 31.32
N ARG A 319 3.15 -14.10 32.65
CA ARG A 319 2.31 -15.05 33.40
C ARG A 319 0.81 -14.77 33.24
N SER A 320 0.42 -13.51 33.05
CA SER A 320 -0.98 -13.15 32.78
C SER A 320 -1.49 -13.72 31.46
N VAL A 321 -0.64 -13.75 30.41
CA VAL A 321 -0.97 -14.34 29.11
C VAL A 321 -1.14 -15.85 29.25
N LEU A 322 -0.21 -16.52 29.93
CA LEU A 322 -0.33 -17.96 30.23
C LEU A 322 -1.61 -18.29 31.02
N ASN A 323 -2.00 -17.42 31.95
CA ASN A 323 -3.22 -17.61 32.72
C ASN A 323 -4.49 -17.43 31.88
N GLN A 324 -4.49 -16.52 30.90
CA GLN A 324 -5.59 -16.31 29.96
C GLN A 324 -5.69 -17.44 28.92
N ALA A 325 -4.58 -18.08 28.57
CA ALA A 325 -4.54 -19.20 27.64
C ALA A 325 -5.16 -20.50 28.20
N LYS A 326 -5.50 -20.54 29.50
CA LYS A 326 -6.22 -21.67 30.08
C LYS A 326 -7.58 -21.79 29.40
N ALA A 327 -7.82 -22.94 28.79
CA ALA A 327 -9.04 -23.22 28.02
C ALA A 327 -10.29 -22.84 28.81
N GLU A 328 -10.98 -21.80 28.36
CA GLU A 328 -12.36 -21.55 28.75
C GLU A 328 -13.25 -22.48 27.91
N PRO A 329 -14.16 -23.23 28.52
CA PRO A 329 -15.03 -24.12 27.77
C PRO A 329 -15.91 -23.32 26.81
N LEU A 330 -15.63 -23.44 25.51
CA LEU A 330 -16.50 -22.93 24.47
C LEU A 330 -17.80 -23.75 24.46
N THR A 331 -18.88 -23.14 24.94
CA THR A 331 -20.21 -23.73 24.85
C THR A 331 -20.76 -23.50 23.44
N PHE A 332 -20.77 -24.55 22.63
CA PHE A 332 -21.41 -24.52 21.31
C PHE A 332 -22.92 -24.61 21.50
N TYR A 333 -23.62 -23.49 21.31
CA TYR A 333 -25.08 -23.48 21.29
C TYR A 333 -25.58 -24.00 19.94
N ARG A 334 -26.44 -25.02 19.95
CA ARG A 334 -27.11 -25.55 18.73
C ARG A 334 -28.04 -24.52 18.08
N THR A 335 -28.47 -23.53 18.83
CA THR A 335 -29.38 -22.44 18.41
C THR A 335 -28.81 -21.11 18.88
N ARG A 336 -28.88 -20.08 18.03
CA ARG A 336 -28.46 -18.72 18.37
C ARG A 336 -29.26 -18.24 19.59
N PRO A 337 -28.62 -17.80 20.69
CA PRO A 337 -29.35 -17.29 21.84
C PRO A 337 -30.25 -16.12 21.42
N GLU A 338 -31.53 -16.15 21.80
CA GLU A 338 -32.40 -15.01 21.61
C GLU A 338 -31.81 -13.82 22.36
N ALA A 339 -31.64 -12.70 21.66
CA ALA A 339 -31.14 -11.47 22.25
C ALA A 339 -32.12 -11.07 23.36
N LYS A 340 -31.65 -11.03 24.61
CA LYS A 340 -32.44 -10.45 25.71
C LYS A 340 -32.79 -9.01 25.34
N PRO A 341 -34.06 -8.60 25.45
CA PRO A 341 -34.41 -7.19 25.29
C PRO A 341 -33.65 -6.40 26.35
N LEU A 342 -33.00 -5.33 25.89
CA LEU A 342 -32.41 -4.31 26.76
C LEU A 342 -33.56 -3.67 27.55
N HIS A 343 -33.49 -3.78 28.89
CA HIS A 343 -34.33 -3.02 29.80
C HIS A 343 -33.74 -1.64 30.04
#